data_AF-A0A7J6IS24-F1
#
_entry.id   AF-A0A7J6IS24-F1
#
_cell.length_a   1.000
_cell.length_b   1.000
_cell.length_c   1.000
_cell.angle_alpha   90.00
_cell.angle_beta   90.00
_cell.angle_gamma   90.00
#
_symmetry.space_group_name_H-M   'P 1'
#
loop_
_entity.id
_entity.type
_entity.pdbx_description
1 polymer ?
#
loop_
_entity_poly.entity_id
_entity_poly.type
_entity_poly.pdbx_seq_one_letter_code
_entity_poly.pdbx_strand_id
1 'polypeptide(L)'
;MSYSSKTILLSALLAVAEARFGQEQTPVSAVSSLQNVGNPGEAATLAGGIPGVLLAAANPCDKLTLADKIVTQLGDSAEVLDAAKGLVAAEQNFNPFVVSVPNICGDASLPATEALRGIVPLVDPAVTGSDTENANSATSKTTPFDATGLSVADVMKAQGFSNFTTAGAAGGNAGAGNNNANNGNANNNNNNNNNNQNNNNQNNNNANTGNNNANTGNTNDNVDCGNTGNANTGNTANTGNASNNTANAGNNNANTGNNNNANTGNNGNANTGGAATGAADFGKCTPTMDFQLGRAGRKATEGTFLPTDPLVAQGQQDALNPNIITNRICDQLINVCEANDAAHQQCLDAKAQILASGDKSEAVATTFNGLLGF
;
A
#
# COMPACT_ATOMS: atom_id res chain seq x y z
N MET A 1 -64.17 -6.66 -5.39
CA MET A 1 -63.21 -7.72 -5.79
C MET A 1 -61.99 -6.97 -6.34
N SER A 2 -61.04 -6.59 -5.50
CA SER A 2 -59.90 -7.43 -5.09
C SER A 2 -59.12 -7.97 -6.29
N TYR A 3 -58.12 -7.19 -6.73
CA TYR A 3 -57.03 -7.66 -7.58
C TYR A 3 -55.74 -7.65 -6.76
N SER A 4 -55.06 -8.78 -6.75
CA SER A 4 -54.12 -9.16 -5.69
C SER A 4 -52.77 -8.44 -5.74
N SER A 5 -52.27 -8.13 -4.55
CA SER A 5 -50.87 -7.77 -4.28
C SER A 5 -49.90 -8.85 -4.80
N LYS A 6 -49.23 -8.62 -5.93
CA LYS A 6 -48.14 -9.46 -6.47
C LYS A 6 -47.07 -8.66 -7.25
N THR A 7 -46.62 -7.53 -6.69
CA THR A 7 -45.55 -6.67 -7.28
C THR A 7 -44.50 -6.21 -6.27
N ILE A 8 -44.36 -6.91 -5.14
CA ILE A 8 -43.30 -6.70 -4.16
C ILE A 8 -42.61 -8.06 -3.92
N LEU A 9 -41.61 -8.40 -4.75
CA LEU A 9 -40.57 -9.43 -4.54
C LEU A 9 -39.75 -9.70 -5.84
N LEU A 10 -39.09 -8.69 -6.40
CA LEU A 10 -38.02 -8.93 -7.40
C LEU A 10 -37.01 -7.77 -7.49
N SER A 11 -36.47 -7.37 -6.33
CA SER A 11 -35.47 -6.29 -6.23
C SER A 11 -34.23 -6.68 -5.41
N ALA A 12 -34.08 -7.97 -5.08
CA ALA A 12 -33.06 -8.48 -4.16
C ALA A 12 -32.37 -9.72 -4.75
N LEU A 13 -31.68 -9.55 -5.90
CA LEU A 13 -30.75 -10.53 -6.47
C LEU A 13 -29.87 -9.92 -7.60
N LEU A 14 -29.30 -8.74 -7.35
CA LEU A 14 -28.05 -8.31 -8.00
C LEU A 14 -26.98 -8.12 -6.91
N ALA A 15 -26.61 -9.23 -6.29
CA ALA A 15 -25.30 -9.41 -5.67
C ALA A 15 -24.51 -10.39 -6.56
N VAL A 16 -24.33 -10.00 -7.82
CA VAL A 16 -23.35 -10.68 -8.69
C VAL A 16 -21.99 -10.21 -8.21
N ALA A 17 -21.10 -11.15 -7.91
CA ALA A 17 -19.73 -10.82 -7.55
C ALA A 17 -19.04 -10.07 -8.70
N GLU A 18 -19.03 -8.75 -8.64
CA GLU A 18 -18.04 -7.95 -9.36
C GLU A 18 -16.68 -8.38 -8.83
N ALA A 19 -15.91 -9.10 -9.65
CA ALA A 19 -14.55 -9.49 -9.30
C ALA A 19 -13.76 -8.21 -8.98
N ARG A 20 -13.36 -8.06 -7.70
CA ARG A 20 -12.87 -6.81 -7.10
C ARG A 20 -11.49 -6.34 -7.60
N PHE A 21 -11.05 -6.76 -8.78
CA PHE A 21 -9.81 -6.35 -9.45
C PHE A 21 -9.67 -4.83 -9.68
N GLY A 22 -10.74 -4.04 -9.50
CA GLY A 22 -10.67 -2.57 -9.45
C GLY A 22 -10.42 -1.96 -8.06
N GLN A 23 -10.69 -2.68 -6.96
CA GLN A 23 -10.49 -2.20 -5.59
C GLN A 23 -9.02 -2.29 -5.15
N GLU A 24 -8.25 -3.26 -5.65
CA GLU A 24 -6.82 -3.44 -5.33
C GLU A 24 -5.96 -2.23 -5.73
N GLN A 25 -6.34 -1.53 -6.81
CA GLN A 25 -5.69 -0.30 -7.26
C GLN A 25 -6.22 0.97 -6.59
N THR A 26 -7.36 0.90 -5.87
CA THR A 26 -8.01 2.09 -5.29
C THR A 26 -7.11 2.85 -4.30
N PRO A 27 -6.33 2.19 -3.40
CA PRO A 27 -5.39 2.91 -2.54
C PRO A 27 -4.20 3.51 -3.31
N VAL A 28 -3.72 2.83 -4.36
CA VAL A 28 -2.63 3.32 -5.24
C VAL A 28 -3.07 4.60 -5.94
N SER A 29 -4.22 4.56 -6.62
CA SER A 29 -4.76 5.72 -7.33
C SER A 29 -5.07 6.86 -6.38
N ALA A 30 -5.71 6.59 -5.23
CA ALA A 30 -6.03 7.61 -4.23
C ALA A 30 -4.77 8.35 -3.74
N VAL A 31 -3.74 7.62 -3.32
CA VAL A 31 -2.49 8.24 -2.84
C VAL A 31 -1.72 8.93 -3.98
N SER A 32 -1.70 8.37 -5.20
CA SER A 32 -1.03 9.01 -6.34
C SER A 32 -1.69 10.33 -6.79
N SER A 33 -2.99 10.51 -6.52
CA SER A 33 -3.75 11.72 -6.85
C SER A 33 -3.46 12.92 -5.93
N LEU A 34 -2.74 12.70 -4.83
CA LEU A 34 -2.39 13.70 -3.82
C LEU A 34 -1.26 14.64 -4.29
N GLN A 35 -1.46 15.32 -5.42
CA GLN A 35 -0.43 16.13 -6.10
C GLN A 35 -0.10 17.47 -5.40
N ASN A 36 -0.95 17.93 -4.47
CA ASN A 36 -0.84 19.24 -3.82
C ASN A 36 -0.35 19.18 -2.35
N VAL A 37 0.18 18.03 -1.92
CA VAL A 37 0.57 17.76 -0.52
C VAL A 37 1.93 17.04 -0.45
N GLY A 38 2.64 17.21 0.66
CA GLY A 38 4.04 16.75 0.80
C GLY A 38 5.00 17.41 -0.20
N ASN A 39 6.13 16.76 -0.45
CA ASN A 39 7.09 17.21 -1.47
C ASN A 39 6.72 16.66 -2.88
N PRO A 40 7.11 17.34 -3.97
CA PRO A 40 6.90 16.83 -5.33
C PRO A 40 7.45 15.41 -5.52
N GLY A 41 6.58 14.48 -5.93
CA GLY A 41 6.91 13.07 -6.14
C GLY A 41 6.83 12.18 -4.88
N GLU A 42 6.63 12.74 -3.70
CA GLU A 42 6.54 11.96 -2.44
C GLU A 42 5.27 11.09 -2.40
N ALA A 43 4.13 11.67 -2.79
CA ALA A 43 2.86 10.94 -2.93
C ALA A 43 2.94 9.78 -3.94
N ALA A 44 3.58 10.00 -5.10
CA ALA A 44 3.80 8.96 -6.10
C ALA A 44 4.73 7.84 -5.59
N THR A 45 5.78 8.21 -4.84
CA THR A 45 6.70 7.25 -4.22
C THR A 45 6.00 6.38 -3.18
N LEU A 46 5.13 6.98 -2.36
CA LEU A 46 4.32 6.28 -1.37
C LEU A 46 3.28 5.36 -2.03
N ALA A 47 2.58 5.84 -3.07
CA ALA A 47 1.65 5.04 -3.85
C ALA A 47 2.33 3.82 -4.50
N GLY A 48 3.55 3.98 -5.03
CA GLY A 48 4.35 2.87 -5.57
C GLY A 48 4.75 1.81 -4.54
N GLY A 49 4.76 2.14 -3.25
CA GLY A 49 5.01 1.18 -2.17
C GLY A 49 3.80 0.31 -1.80
N ILE A 50 2.58 0.75 -2.12
CA ILE A 50 1.32 0.10 -1.73
C ILE A 50 1.21 -1.35 -2.24
N PRO A 51 1.49 -1.67 -3.53
CA PRO A 51 1.39 -3.04 -4.01
C PRO A 51 2.25 -4.01 -3.21
N GLY A 52 3.42 -3.58 -2.72
CA GLY A 52 4.34 -4.39 -1.95
C GLY A 52 3.80 -4.82 -0.58
N VAL A 53 3.05 -3.95 0.11
CA VAL A 53 2.45 -4.27 1.43
C VAL A 53 1.10 -5.00 1.32
N LEU A 54 0.51 -5.07 0.12
CA LEU A 54 -0.73 -5.83 -0.14
C LEU A 54 -0.47 -7.24 -0.67
N LEU A 55 0.79 -7.67 -0.84
CA LEU A 55 1.14 -9.03 -1.28
C LEU A 55 0.87 -10.07 -0.18
N ALA A 56 0.55 -11.30 -0.59
CA ALA A 56 0.29 -12.44 0.30
C ALA A 56 1.43 -12.82 1.27
N ALA A 57 2.67 -12.50 0.90
CA ALA A 57 3.86 -12.76 1.72
C ALA A 57 4.30 -11.55 2.56
N ALA A 58 3.65 -10.39 2.43
CA ALA A 58 3.97 -9.19 3.20
C ALA A 58 3.48 -9.32 4.65
N ASN A 59 4.15 -8.63 5.58
CA ASN A 59 3.68 -8.52 6.94
C ASN A 59 2.48 -7.57 6.99
N PRO A 60 1.30 -7.97 7.52
CA PRO A 60 0.10 -7.12 7.53
C PRO A 60 0.28 -5.81 8.30
N CYS A 61 1.25 -5.74 9.22
CA CYS A 61 1.57 -4.51 9.95
C CYS A 61 2.33 -3.48 9.10
N ASP A 62 3.02 -3.90 8.04
CA ASP A 62 3.74 -2.98 7.13
C ASP A 62 2.75 -2.09 6.37
N LYS A 63 1.54 -2.61 6.08
CA LYS A 63 0.44 -1.85 5.47
C LYS A 63 -0.03 -0.69 6.36
N LEU A 64 -0.16 -0.94 7.67
CA LEU A 64 -0.54 0.08 8.65
C LEU A 64 0.59 1.12 8.80
N THR A 65 1.84 0.64 8.86
CA THR A 65 3.04 1.49 8.90
C THR A 65 3.16 2.38 7.65
N LEU A 66 2.80 1.89 6.46
CA LEU A 66 2.76 2.68 5.25
C LEU A 66 1.62 3.72 5.27
N ALA A 67 0.46 3.39 5.83
CA ALA A 67 -0.63 4.35 6.02
C ALA A 67 -0.25 5.48 6.99
N ASP A 68 0.42 5.15 8.10
CA ASP A 68 1.00 6.14 9.02
C ASP A 68 2.05 7.01 8.34
N LYS A 69 2.91 6.40 7.51
CA LYS A 69 3.91 7.13 6.72
C LYS A 69 3.28 8.10 5.72
N ILE A 70 2.16 7.72 5.09
CA ILE A 70 1.39 8.60 4.18
C ILE A 70 0.92 9.85 4.92
N VAL A 71 0.30 9.70 6.09
CA VAL A 71 -0.14 10.86 6.89
C VAL A 71 1.04 11.67 7.43
N THR A 72 2.11 11.00 7.86
CA THR A 72 3.30 11.68 8.41
C THR A 72 4.06 12.50 7.35
N GLN A 73 4.10 12.04 6.10
CA GLN A 73 4.87 12.70 5.03
C GLN A 73 4.03 13.68 4.20
N LEU A 74 2.76 13.38 3.95
CA LEU A 74 1.88 14.25 3.15
C LEU A 74 1.02 15.19 4.01
N GLY A 75 0.94 14.96 5.32
CA GLY A 75 0.14 15.75 6.26
C GLY A 75 -1.22 15.15 6.57
N ASP A 76 -1.99 15.83 7.42
CA ASP A 76 -3.26 15.36 7.99
C ASP A 76 -4.52 15.96 7.32
N SER A 77 -4.37 16.46 6.09
CA SER A 77 -5.51 16.90 5.26
C SER A 77 -6.55 15.79 5.07
N ALA A 78 -7.81 16.17 4.84
CA ALA A 78 -8.91 15.22 4.70
C ALA A 78 -8.66 14.22 3.55
N GLU A 79 -8.08 14.69 2.45
CA GLU A 79 -7.74 13.90 1.28
C GLU A 79 -6.64 12.87 1.59
N VAL A 80 -5.59 13.26 2.32
CA VAL A 80 -4.52 12.33 2.75
C VAL A 80 -5.07 11.30 3.73
N LEU A 81 -5.86 11.73 4.71
CA LEU A 81 -6.49 10.85 5.67
C LEU A 81 -7.40 9.84 4.96
N ASP A 82 -8.28 10.25 4.05
CA ASP A 82 -9.19 9.34 3.35
C ASP A 82 -8.45 8.37 2.43
N ALA A 83 -7.35 8.78 1.79
CA ALA A 83 -6.46 7.88 1.06
C ALA A 83 -5.76 6.85 1.98
N ALA A 84 -5.25 7.29 3.13
CA ALA A 84 -4.62 6.41 4.13
C ALA A 84 -5.62 5.44 4.77
N LYS A 85 -6.85 5.88 5.10
CA LYS A 85 -7.97 5.01 5.50
C LYS A 85 -8.30 3.99 4.40
N GLY A 86 -8.23 4.41 3.14
CA GLY A 86 -8.35 3.54 1.97
C GLY A 86 -7.33 2.40 1.98
N LEU A 87 -6.06 2.69 2.32
CA LEU A 87 -5.01 1.68 2.47
C LEU A 87 -5.21 0.77 3.69
N VAL A 88 -5.59 1.32 4.85
CA VAL A 88 -5.87 0.50 6.06
C VAL A 88 -7.01 -0.49 5.80
N ALA A 89 -8.09 -0.02 5.17
CA ALA A 89 -9.24 -0.83 4.80
C ALA A 89 -9.00 -1.77 3.60
N ALA A 90 -7.91 -1.60 2.85
CA ALA A 90 -7.61 -2.43 1.68
C ALA A 90 -7.42 -3.90 2.07
N GLU A 91 -7.93 -4.80 1.25
CA GLU A 91 -7.69 -6.24 1.36
C GLU A 91 -6.21 -6.54 1.11
N GLN A 92 -5.60 -7.39 1.95
CA GLN A 92 -4.31 -7.99 1.63
C GLN A 92 -4.57 -9.28 0.85
N ASN A 93 -4.06 -9.35 -0.38
CA ASN A 93 -4.21 -10.51 -1.26
C ASN A 93 -3.64 -11.75 -0.56
N PHE A 94 -4.33 -12.89 -0.61
CA PHE A 94 -3.78 -14.18 -0.21
C PHE A 94 -4.15 -15.26 -1.23
N ASN A 95 -3.45 -16.40 -1.21
CA ASN A 95 -3.75 -17.50 -2.13
C ASN A 95 -4.70 -18.52 -1.46
N PRO A 96 -6.00 -18.55 -1.83
CA PRO A 96 -6.98 -19.46 -1.22
C PRO A 96 -6.71 -20.94 -1.49
N PHE A 97 -5.83 -21.28 -2.44
CA PHE A 97 -5.36 -22.65 -2.68
C PHE A 97 -4.25 -23.12 -1.73
N VAL A 98 -3.68 -22.21 -0.92
CA VAL A 98 -2.55 -22.48 -0.01
C VAL A 98 -2.89 -22.14 1.45
N VAL A 99 -3.63 -21.05 1.69
CA VAL A 99 -4.15 -20.67 3.01
C VAL A 99 -5.62 -20.28 2.88
N SER A 100 -6.48 -20.70 3.80
CA SER A 100 -7.93 -20.47 3.73
C SER A 100 -8.42 -19.22 4.48
N VAL A 101 -7.49 -18.45 5.05
CA VAL A 101 -7.76 -17.29 5.92
C VAL A 101 -6.67 -16.23 5.74
N PRO A 102 -6.97 -14.93 5.91
CA PRO A 102 -6.00 -13.85 5.79
C PRO A 102 -5.10 -13.73 7.04
N ASN A 103 -3.96 -13.05 6.88
CA ASN A 103 -3.15 -12.58 8.01
C ASN A 103 -3.53 -11.15 8.39
N ILE A 104 -3.69 -10.87 9.67
CA ILE A 104 -4.05 -9.55 10.21
C ILE A 104 -3.02 -9.08 11.23
N CYS A 105 -2.73 -7.77 11.25
CA CYS A 105 -1.80 -7.19 12.21
C CYS A 105 -2.33 -7.26 13.64
N GLY A 106 -1.53 -7.84 14.53
CA GLY A 106 -1.76 -7.95 15.98
C GLY A 106 -0.97 -6.96 16.82
N ASP A 107 -0.28 -5.99 16.22
CA ASP A 107 0.38 -4.92 16.96
C ASP A 107 -0.66 -3.88 17.42
N ALA A 108 -0.79 -3.68 18.73
CA ALA A 108 -1.71 -2.70 19.30
C ALA A 108 -1.22 -1.24 19.19
N SER A 109 0.06 -1.04 18.83
CA SER A 109 0.64 0.27 18.55
C SER A 109 0.39 0.78 17.13
N LEU A 110 -0.20 -0.04 16.26
CA LEU A 110 -0.47 0.28 14.84
C LEU A 110 -1.97 0.24 14.50
N PRO A 111 -2.48 1.18 13.67
CA PRO A 111 -1.79 2.38 13.20
C PRO A 111 -1.45 3.34 14.35
N ALA A 112 -0.32 4.03 14.23
CA ALA A 112 0.11 5.05 15.19
C ALA A 112 -0.69 6.36 15.03
N THR A 113 -1.24 6.62 13.84
CA THR A 113 -2.10 7.76 13.55
C THR A 113 -3.50 7.52 14.10
N GLU A 114 -3.92 8.27 15.12
CA GLU A 114 -5.21 8.06 15.79
C GLU A 114 -6.41 8.07 14.81
N ALA A 115 -6.39 8.95 13.80
CA ALA A 115 -7.44 9.04 12.78
C ALA A 115 -7.56 7.82 11.83
N LEU A 116 -6.63 6.87 11.92
CA LEU A 116 -6.64 5.60 11.18
C LEU A 116 -7.01 4.40 12.06
N ARG A 117 -7.07 4.58 13.39
CA ARG A 117 -7.38 3.50 14.34
C ARG A 117 -8.88 3.16 14.28
N GLY A 118 -9.22 1.92 14.63
CA GLY A 118 -10.61 1.44 14.57
C GLY A 118 -11.11 1.06 13.16
N ILE A 119 -10.26 1.17 12.15
CA ILE A 119 -10.56 0.76 10.76
C ILE A 119 -10.10 -0.67 10.54
N VAL A 120 -10.97 -1.48 9.94
CA VAL A 120 -10.72 -2.90 9.66
C VAL A 120 -10.66 -3.19 8.16
N PRO A 121 -9.82 -4.13 7.70
CA PRO A 121 -9.64 -4.43 6.29
C PRO A 121 -10.79 -5.26 5.69
N LEU A 122 -10.99 -5.09 4.39
CA LEU A 122 -11.72 -6.06 3.58
C LEU A 122 -11.02 -7.43 3.60
N VAL A 123 -11.80 -8.49 3.38
CA VAL A 123 -11.32 -9.88 3.28
C VAL A 123 -11.98 -10.61 2.11
N ASP A 124 -11.26 -11.55 1.49
CA ASP A 124 -11.72 -12.31 0.33
C ASP A 124 -13.11 -12.93 0.61
N PRO A 125 -14.10 -12.74 -0.27
CA PRO A 125 -15.42 -13.36 -0.17
C PRO A 125 -15.40 -14.87 0.11
N ALA A 126 -14.37 -15.60 -0.33
CA ALA A 126 -14.18 -17.02 -0.06
C ALA A 126 -13.88 -17.38 1.42
N VAL A 127 -13.50 -16.40 2.26
CA VAL A 127 -13.32 -16.59 3.70
C VAL A 127 -14.68 -16.73 4.37
N THR A 128 -14.90 -17.80 5.12
CA THR A 128 -16.15 -17.95 5.91
C THR A 128 -16.33 -16.78 6.87
N GLY A 129 -17.45 -16.06 6.77
CA GLY A 129 -17.73 -14.85 7.56
C GLY A 129 -17.31 -13.53 6.90
N SER A 130 -16.79 -13.57 5.67
CA SER A 130 -16.36 -12.41 4.87
C SER A 130 -17.44 -11.34 4.71
N ASP A 131 -18.72 -11.70 4.58
CA ASP A 131 -19.82 -10.73 4.45
C ASP A 131 -19.91 -9.79 5.67
N THR A 132 -19.80 -10.34 6.88
CA THR A 132 -19.79 -9.58 8.13
C THR A 132 -18.60 -8.63 8.16
N GLU A 133 -17.40 -9.12 7.82
CA GLU A 133 -16.19 -8.31 7.91
C GLU A 133 -16.09 -7.26 6.82
N ASN A 134 -16.56 -7.56 5.61
CA ASN A 134 -16.66 -6.57 4.54
C ASN A 134 -17.67 -5.46 4.87
N ALA A 135 -18.75 -5.77 5.61
CA ALA A 135 -19.67 -4.77 6.16
C ALA A 135 -19.06 -3.97 7.32
N ASN A 136 -18.29 -4.62 8.21
CA ASN A 136 -17.52 -3.95 9.27
C ASN A 136 -16.51 -2.97 8.67
N SER A 137 -15.75 -3.39 7.65
CA SER A 137 -14.77 -2.55 6.95
C SER A 137 -15.44 -1.32 6.34
N ALA A 138 -16.53 -1.51 5.57
CA ALA A 138 -17.29 -0.41 4.99
C ALA A 138 -17.81 0.60 6.05
N THR A 139 -18.29 0.10 7.19
CA THR A 139 -18.72 0.93 8.32
C THR A 139 -17.55 1.68 8.94
N SER A 140 -16.44 0.98 9.20
CA SER A 140 -15.28 1.52 9.91
C SER A 140 -14.59 2.67 9.17
N LYS A 141 -14.60 2.67 7.83
CA LYS A 141 -14.08 3.77 7.02
C LYS A 141 -14.80 5.11 7.26
N THR A 142 -16.08 5.08 7.62
CA THR A 142 -16.90 6.27 7.91
C THR A 142 -17.09 6.53 9.39
N THR A 143 -17.11 5.48 10.20
CA THR A 143 -17.31 5.52 11.65
C THR A 143 -16.40 4.46 12.27
N PRO A 144 -15.14 4.82 12.59
CA PRO A 144 -14.18 3.87 13.15
C PRO A 144 -14.67 3.29 14.47
N PHE A 145 -14.35 2.03 14.71
CA PHE A 145 -14.67 1.35 15.96
C PHE A 145 -13.76 1.83 17.10
N ASP A 146 -14.20 1.67 18.36
CA ASP A 146 -13.29 1.87 19.50
C ASP A 146 -12.15 0.84 19.43
N ALA A 147 -10.93 1.36 19.32
CA ALA A 147 -9.70 0.58 19.26
C ALA A 147 -8.79 0.87 20.46
N THR A 148 -9.27 1.46 21.55
CA THR A 148 -8.43 1.88 22.69
C THR A 148 -7.62 0.71 23.26
N GLY A 149 -6.31 0.71 23.03
CA GLY A 149 -5.40 -0.39 23.43
C GLY A 149 -5.53 -1.70 22.61
N LEU A 150 -6.30 -1.70 21.52
CA LEU A 150 -6.54 -2.85 20.65
C LEU A 150 -5.71 -2.78 19.37
N SER A 151 -5.26 -3.95 18.89
CA SER A 151 -4.75 -4.11 17.51
C SER A 151 -5.91 -4.20 16.50
N VAL A 152 -5.63 -4.07 15.21
CA VAL A 152 -6.64 -4.29 14.14
C VAL A 152 -7.25 -5.69 14.25
N ALA A 153 -6.44 -6.72 14.55
CA ALA A 153 -6.95 -8.06 14.85
C ALA A 153 -7.93 -8.10 16.03
N ASP A 154 -7.68 -7.35 17.11
CA ASP A 154 -8.58 -7.36 18.27
C ASP A 154 -9.86 -6.56 18.03
N VAL A 155 -9.80 -5.50 17.22
CA VAL A 155 -11.00 -4.79 16.73
C VAL A 155 -11.87 -5.73 15.89
N MET A 156 -11.29 -6.48 14.94
CA MET A 156 -12.04 -7.45 14.11
C MET A 156 -12.74 -8.51 14.98
N LYS A 157 -12.04 -9.07 15.99
CA LYS A 157 -12.62 -10.00 16.97
C LYS A 157 -13.78 -9.37 17.74
N ALA A 158 -13.62 -8.11 18.18
CA ALA A 158 -14.67 -7.38 18.88
C ALA A 158 -15.91 -7.13 18.01
N GLN A 159 -15.75 -6.97 16.69
CA GLN A 159 -16.83 -6.88 15.71
C GLN A 159 -17.32 -8.24 15.18
N GLY A 160 -16.96 -9.33 15.86
CA GLY A 160 -17.52 -10.67 15.60
C GLY A 160 -16.86 -11.46 14.47
N PHE A 161 -15.76 -10.99 13.89
CA PHE A 161 -14.99 -11.73 12.90
C PHE A 161 -13.66 -12.23 13.49
N SER A 162 -13.38 -13.52 13.37
CA SER A 162 -12.18 -14.16 13.93
C SER A 162 -11.55 -15.22 13.02
N ASN A 163 -12.02 -15.32 11.77
CA ASN A 163 -11.57 -16.32 10.81
C ASN A 163 -10.31 -15.86 10.06
N PHE A 164 -9.23 -15.60 10.83
CA PHE A 164 -7.96 -15.07 10.35
C PHE A 164 -6.79 -15.49 11.27
N THR A 165 -5.56 -15.40 10.77
CA THR A 165 -4.34 -15.57 11.56
C THR A 165 -3.77 -14.22 11.98
N THR A 166 -3.30 -14.10 13.23
CA THR A 166 -2.69 -12.86 13.73
C THR A 166 -1.18 -12.88 13.53
N ALA A 167 -0.61 -11.82 12.96
CA ALA A 167 0.82 -11.66 12.72
C ALA A 167 1.34 -10.32 13.30
N GLY A 168 2.63 -10.23 13.59
CA GLY A 168 3.27 -9.00 14.09
C GLY A 168 2.89 -8.57 15.51
N ALA A 169 2.23 -9.42 16.30
CA ALA A 169 1.90 -9.10 17.69
C ALA A 169 3.17 -8.84 18.52
N ALA A 170 3.30 -7.62 19.05
CA ALA A 170 4.25 -7.32 20.10
C ALA A 170 4.02 -8.27 21.28
N GLY A 171 5.09 -8.82 21.86
CA GLY A 171 4.98 -9.87 22.87
C GLY A 171 4.34 -9.38 24.17
N GLY A 172 3.01 -9.47 24.29
CA GLY A 172 2.33 -8.97 25.49
C GLY A 172 0.81 -8.83 25.48
N ASN A 173 0.03 -9.82 25.02
CA ASN A 173 -1.08 -10.29 25.85
C ASN A 173 -1.61 -11.67 25.42
N ALA A 174 -1.19 -12.72 26.13
CA ALA A 174 -1.78 -14.05 26.02
C ALA A 174 -2.87 -14.22 27.09
N GLY A 175 -4.14 -14.12 26.69
CA GLY A 175 -5.31 -14.35 27.55
C GLY A 175 -6.56 -13.65 27.02
N ALA A 176 -7.68 -14.31 26.73
CA ALA A 176 -7.99 -15.73 26.88
C ALA A 176 -9.10 -16.16 25.89
N GLY A 177 -9.16 -17.44 25.52
CA GLY A 177 -10.32 -18.02 24.82
C GLY A 177 -10.01 -19.00 23.68
N ASN A 178 -9.41 -20.16 23.98
CA ASN A 178 -9.31 -21.25 23.01
C ASN A 178 -10.66 -21.94 22.79
N ASN A 179 -11.00 -22.22 21.53
CA ASN A 179 -11.78 -23.38 21.04
C ASN A 179 -11.40 -23.56 19.55
N ASN A 180 -10.43 -24.42 19.19
CA ASN A 180 -10.60 -25.85 18.86
C ASN A 180 -11.54 -26.07 17.65
N ALA A 181 -11.22 -26.73 16.51
CA ALA A 181 -10.08 -27.58 16.09
C ALA A 181 -10.10 -27.71 14.52
N ASN A 182 -9.21 -28.35 13.74
CA ASN A 182 -7.93 -29.07 13.97
C ASN A 182 -7.14 -29.26 12.63
N ASN A 183 -5.88 -29.70 12.72
CA ASN A 183 -5.13 -30.59 11.80
C ASN A 183 -4.47 -30.05 10.51
N GLY A 184 -3.13 -30.17 10.43
CA GLY A 184 -2.33 -29.82 9.24
C GLY A 184 -0.80 -29.85 9.44
N ASN A 185 -0.25 -30.94 10.01
CA ASN A 185 1.18 -31.21 10.31
C ASN A 185 2.26 -30.25 9.74
N ALA A 186 2.97 -29.56 10.64
CA ALA A 186 4.31 -29.06 10.38
C ALA A 186 5.36 -30.19 10.52
N ASN A 187 5.80 -30.77 9.40
CA ASN A 187 6.94 -31.69 9.39
C ASN A 187 8.26 -30.91 9.26
N ASN A 188 8.89 -30.64 10.40
CA ASN A 188 10.33 -30.35 10.45
C ASN A 188 11.11 -31.55 9.90
N ASN A 189 12.00 -31.33 8.93
CA ASN A 189 12.97 -32.34 8.53
C ASN A 189 14.34 -31.70 8.27
N ASN A 190 15.03 -31.40 9.37
CA ASN A 190 16.48 -31.18 9.34
C ASN A 190 17.16 -32.50 8.98
N ASN A 191 17.74 -32.60 7.79
CA ASN A 191 18.70 -33.65 7.46
C ASN A 191 20.06 -33.04 7.19
N ASN A 192 20.96 -33.19 8.17
CA ASN A 192 22.39 -32.97 7.99
C ASN A 192 22.93 -33.92 6.93
N ASN A 193 23.86 -33.46 6.11
CA ASN A 193 24.89 -34.34 5.57
C ASN A 193 26.24 -33.62 5.51
N ASN A 194 27.27 -34.32 6.00
CA ASN A 194 28.62 -33.80 6.22
C ASN A 194 29.50 -33.89 4.96
N ASN A 195 30.71 -33.33 5.09
CA ASN A 195 31.93 -33.46 4.27
C ASN A 195 32.21 -32.21 3.39
N ASN A 196 33.41 -31.61 3.35
CA ASN A 196 34.67 -31.96 4.04
C ASN A 196 35.62 -30.75 4.18
N GLN A 197 36.47 -30.76 5.23
CA GLN A 197 37.80 -30.12 5.37
C GLN A 197 38.17 -28.84 4.58
N ASN A 198 38.57 -27.77 5.29
CA ASN A 198 40.01 -27.52 5.51
C ASN A 198 40.29 -26.65 6.77
N ASN A 199 41.49 -26.78 7.32
CA ASN A 199 41.97 -26.13 8.55
C ASN A 199 42.78 -24.84 8.31
N ASN A 200 42.96 -24.09 9.41
CA ASN A 200 43.92 -23.01 9.71
C ASN A 200 43.31 -21.59 9.63
N ASN A 201 43.39 -20.74 10.67
CA ASN A 201 44.43 -20.65 11.70
C ASN A 201 43.96 -19.97 13.01
N GLN A 202 44.75 -20.19 14.06
CA GLN A 202 44.80 -19.63 15.41
C GLN A 202 44.67 -18.08 15.44
N ASN A 203 44.42 -17.36 16.56
CA ASN A 203 44.69 -17.68 17.97
C ASN A 203 43.96 -16.69 18.91
N ASN A 204 43.38 -17.14 20.04
CA ASN A 204 43.77 -16.68 21.39
C ASN A 204 42.84 -17.23 22.49
N ASN A 205 43.47 -17.93 23.44
CA ASN A 205 42.98 -18.11 24.81
C ASN A 205 43.07 -16.74 25.56
N ASN A 206 42.47 -16.49 26.73
CA ASN A 206 42.20 -17.43 27.82
C ASN A 206 41.13 -16.90 28.81
N ALA A 207 40.46 -17.84 29.49
CA ALA A 207 39.88 -17.85 30.85
C ALA A 207 40.21 -16.69 31.83
N ASN A 208 39.43 -16.38 32.89
CA ASN A 208 38.13 -16.85 33.41
C ASN A 208 37.77 -16.04 34.69
N THR A 209 36.51 -16.14 35.10
CA THR A 209 35.83 -15.78 36.38
C THR A 209 35.22 -14.38 36.44
N GLY A 210 33.96 -14.18 36.87
CA GLY A 210 32.94 -15.10 37.35
C GLY A 210 32.48 -14.79 38.77
N ASN A 211 31.31 -14.15 38.91
CA ASN A 211 30.45 -14.35 40.08
C ASN A 211 28.99 -14.00 39.78
N ASN A 212 28.06 -14.71 40.42
CA ASN A 212 26.62 -14.49 40.31
C ASN A 212 26.09 -13.72 41.55
N ASN A 213 24.91 -13.09 41.40
CA ASN A 213 23.67 -13.42 42.15
C ASN A 213 22.86 -12.22 42.70
N ALA A 214 21.53 -12.37 42.56
CA ALA A 214 20.42 -11.84 43.37
C ALA A 214 20.33 -10.34 43.78
N ASN A 215 19.48 -9.62 43.06
CA ASN A 215 18.21 -9.02 43.57
C ASN A 215 17.99 -8.93 45.10
N THR A 216 17.73 -7.73 45.63
CA THR A 216 16.60 -7.39 46.54
C THR A 216 16.53 -5.87 46.79
N GLY A 217 15.33 -5.35 47.15
CA GLY A 217 15.27 -4.23 48.13
C GLY A 217 14.79 -2.85 47.65
N ASN A 218 13.47 -2.70 47.50
CA ASN A 218 12.73 -1.42 47.52
C ASN A 218 12.89 -0.67 48.87
N THR A 219 13.11 0.67 48.87
CA THR A 219 12.20 1.73 49.43
C THR A 219 12.82 3.13 49.51
N ASN A 220 11.95 4.15 49.47
CA ASN A 220 12.21 5.59 49.68
C ASN A 220 12.85 5.94 51.04
N ASP A 221 13.59 7.05 51.08
CA ASP A 221 13.26 8.30 51.82
C ASP A 221 14.40 9.31 51.53
N ASN A 222 14.17 10.51 50.98
CA ASN A 222 13.64 11.75 51.59
C ASN A 222 14.62 12.45 52.56
N VAL A 223 14.56 13.80 52.62
CA VAL A 223 15.43 14.75 53.35
C VAL A 223 16.79 14.96 52.64
N ASP A 224 17.15 16.07 51.99
CA ASP A 224 16.95 17.54 52.13
C ASP A 224 18.22 18.28 52.64
N CYS A 225 18.45 19.47 52.06
CA CYS A 225 19.38 20.54 52.42
C CYS A 225 20.88 20.25 52.68
N GLY A 226 21.76 20.85 51.85
CA GLY A 226 23.22 20.85 52.05
C GLY A 226 23.99 21.83 51.13
N ASN A 227 23.76 23.14 51.30
CA ASN A 227 24.38 24.20 50.48
C ASN A 227 25.83 24.56 50.91
N THR A 228 26.57 25.22 50.01
CA THR A 228 27.79 26.06 50.16
C THR A 228 29.20 25.43 50.14
N GLY A 229 30.14 26.12 49.45
CA GLY A 229 31.60 25.94 49.53
C GLY A 229 32.29 25.43 48.23
N ASN A 230 32.19 26.10 47.08
CA ASN A 230 33.04 27.23 46.63
C ASN A 230 34.59 27.03 46.72
N ALA A 231 35.20 26.68 45.58
CA ALA A 231 36.56 27.04 45.11
C ALA A 231 37.81 26.58 45.93
N ASN A 232 39.02 26.44 45.40
CA ASN A 232 39.57 26.72 44.06
C ASN A 232 40.87 25.92 43.75
N THR A 233 41.29 25.90 42.48
CA THR A 233 42.68 25.78 41.96
C THR A 233 43.54 24.54 42.27
N GLY A 234 43.94 23.83 41.20
CA GLY A 234 45.02 22.82 41.16
C GLY A 234 45.50 22.56 39.72
N ASN A 235 46.18 23.54 39.12
CA ASN A 235 46.52 23.63 37.69
C ASN A 235 47.63 22.65 37.21
N THR A 236 47.47 22.04 36.03
CA THR A 236 48.57 21.75 35.09
C THR A 236 48.02 21.75 33.64
N ALA A 237 48.79 22.27 32.67
CA ALA A 237 48.27 22.86 31.42
C ALA A 237 48.77 22.20 30.11
N ASN A 238 48.36 22.79 28.96
CA ASN A 238 48.74 22.54 27.54
C ASN A 238 48.19 21.26 26.88
N THR A 239 47.78 21.19 25.60
CA THR A 239 47.56 22.15 24.46
C THR A 239 46.85 21.35 23.34
N GLY A 240 46.05 21.86 22.38
CA GLY A 240 45.57 23.21 22.02
C GLY A 240 44.35 23.09 21.07
N ASN A 241 43.57 24.16 20.83
CA ASN A 241 43.58 25.01 19.60
C ASN A 241 43.01 24.31 18.32
N ALA A 242 42.05 24.81 17.52
CA ALA A 242 41.27 26.07 17.48
C ALA A 242 39.86 25.76 16.87
N SER A 243 38.83 26.62 16.96
CA SER A 243 38.59 27.68 15.96
C SER A 243 37.46 28.64 16.39
N ASN A 244 37.42 29.81 15.75
CA ASN A 244 36.90 31.05 16.35
C ASN A 244 35.48 31.46 15.88
N ASN A 245 34.80 32.18 16.78
CA ASN A 245 33.66 33.08 16.55
C ASN A 245 33.98 34.18 15.51
N THR A 246 32.96 34.73 14.84
CA THR A 246 32.74 36.20 14.63
C THR A 246 31.38 36.41 13.95
N ALA A 247 30.52 37.26 14.54
CA ALA A 247 29.34 37.84 13.88
C ALA A 247 29.64 39.26 13.37
N ASN A 248 28.95 39.76 12.33
CA ASN A 248 28.22 41.04 12.38
C ASN A 248 27.41 41.38 11.09
N ALA A 249 26.30 42.11 11.31
CA ALA A 249 25.60 43.11 10.48
C ALA A 249 25.62 43.09 8.93
N GLY A 250 24.40 43.06 8.36
CA GLY A 250 23.88 44.16 7.54
C GLY A 250 23.89 44.00 6.00
N ASN A 251 22.72 44.13 5.38
CA ASN A 251 22.42 45.16 4.37
C ASN A 251 20.97 45.09 3.87
N ASN A 252 20.30 46.25 3.83
CA ASN A 252 19.02 46.43 3.14
C ASN A 252 19.27 46.71 1.66
N ASN A 253 18.46 46.14 0.76
CA ASN A 253 18.03 46.86 -0.44
C ASN A 253 16.69 46.32 -0.95
N ALA A 254 15.78 47.23 -1.30
CA ALA A 254 14.51 46.91 -1.95
C ALA A 254 14.40 47.70 -3.25
N ASN A 255 14.03 47.05 -4.35
CA ASN A 255 13.24 47.72 -5.39
C ASN A 255 12.50 46.76 -6.34
N THR A 256 11.17 46.79 -6.22
CA THR A 256 10.17 46.88 -7.31
C THR A 256 10.41 46.24 -8.70
N GLY A 257 9.45 45.43 -9.14
CA GLY A 257 8.48 45.93 -10.14
C GLY A 257 8.38 45.23 -11.51
N ASN A 258 7.39 44.34 -11.66
CA ASN A 258 6.37 44.28 -12.74
C ASN A 258 5.56 42.97 -12.58
N ASN A 259 4.22 42.98 -12.40
CA ASN A 259 3.16 43.32 -13.36
C ASN A 259 3.13 42.35 -14.57
N ASN A 260 2.03 41.70 -15.00
CA ASN A 260 0.63 41.56 -14.56
C ASN A 260 0.15 40.16 -15.05
N ASN A 261 -0.83 39.49 -14.45
CA ASN A 261 -2.24 39.61 -14.86
C ASN A 261 -3.15 38.93 -13.83
N ALA A 262 -4.28 39.55 -13.52
CA ALA A 262 -5.33 38.98 -12.68
C ALA A 262 -6.63 38.92 -13.47
N ASN A 263 -7.44 37.87 -13.27
CA ASN A 263 -8.85 38.10 -12.93
C ASN A 263 -9.57 36.91 -12.27
N THR A 264 -10.35 37.24 -11.24
CA THR A 264 -11.61 36.60 -10.79
C THR A 264 -11.78 35.07 -10.86
N GLY A 265 -11.95 34.45 -9.69
CA GLY A 265 -12.53 33.11 -9.58
C GLY A 265 -14.05 33.13 -9.39
N ASN A 266 -14.62 31.94 -9.15
CA ASN A 266 -15.67 31.79 -8.15
C ASN A 266 -15.79 30.33 -7.68
N ASN A 267 -16.16 30.15 -6.42
CA ASN A 267 -16.37 28.84 -5.79
C ASN A 267 -17.62 28.15 -6.36
N GLY A 268 -17.52 26.86 -6.69
CA GLY A 268 -18.58 26.11 -7.37
C GLY A 268 -18.40 24.59 -7.20
N ASN A 269 -18.81 24.07 -6.05
CA ASN A 269 -18.70 22.65 -5.71
C ASN A 269 -19.58 21.76 -6.61
N ALA A 270 -18.97 21.07 -7.58
CA ALA A 270 -19.61 20.01 -8.35
C ALA A 270 -18.60 18.89 -8.69
N ASN A 271 -18.77 17.75 -8.02
CA ASN A 271 -18.11 16.49 -8.36
C ASN A 271 -18.62 15.96 -9.71
N THR A 272 -17.87 16.23 -10.78
CA THR A 272 -17.99 15.54 -12.07
C THR A 272 -16.59 15.44 -12.67
N GLY A 273 -16.21 14.25 -13.16
CA GLY A 273 -14.86 13.96 -13.63
C GLY A 273 -14.31 15.03 -14.58
N GLY A 274 -13.11 15.50 -14.30
CA GLY A 274 -12.43 16.51 -15.10
C GLY A 274 -12.18 15.97 -16.50
N ALA A 275 -13.00 16.39 -17.47
CA ALA A 275 -12.67 16.23 -18.87
C ALA A 275 -11.32 16.91 -19.12
N ALA A 276 -10.31 16.13 -19.50
CA ALA A 276 -9.01 16.67 -19.83
C ALA A 276 -9.18 17.72 -20.95
N THR A 277 -8.78 18.96 -20.68
CA THR A 277 -8.99 20.09 -21.59
C THR A 277 -7.98 20.14 -22.75
N GLY A 278 -7.21 19.08 -22.93
CA GLY A 278 -6.38 18.80 -24.10
C GLY A 278 -6.73 17.45 -24.70
N ALA A 279 -6.53 17.31 -26.01
CA ALA A 279 -6.69 16.02 -26.68
C ALA A 279 -5.69 14.97 -26.15
N ALA A 280 -6.02 13.69 -26.32
CA ALA A 280 -5.09 12.60 -26.05
C ALA A 280 -3.82 12.76 -26.90
N ASP A 281 -2.68 12.80 -26.22
CA ASP A 281 -1.35 12.81 -26.82
C ASP A 281 -0.60 11.57 -26.31
N PHE A 282 -0.44 10.58 -27.18
CA PHE A 282 0.27 9.34 -26.87
C PHE A 282 1.81 9.48 -26.91
N GLY A 283 2.30 10.70 -27.11
CA GLY A 283 3.70 11.06 -27.09
C GLY A 283 4.50 10.38 -28.20
N LYS A 284 5.51 9.61 -27.81
CA LYS A 284 6.45 8.92 -28.72
C LYS A 284 5.92 7.61 -29.29
N CYS A 285 4.79 7.10 -28.80
CA CYS A 285 4.29 5.77 -29.13
C CYS A 285 3.04 5.80 -30.02
N THR A 286 2.85 4.73 -30.80
CA THR A 286 1.61 4.39 -31.50
C THR A 286 0.97 3.18 -30.79
N PRO A 287 0.24 3.36 -29.68
CA PRO A 287 -0.13 2.32 -28.71
C PRO A 287 -1.20 1.32 -29.21
N THR A 288 -0.96 0.66 -30.34
CA THR A 288 -1.85 -0.32 -30.94
C THR A 288 -1.38 -1.75 -30.66
N MET A 289 -2.30 -2.70 -30.82
CA MET A 289 -2.00 -4.13 -30.82
C MET A 289 -2.34 -4.77 -32.18
N ASP A 290 -1.69 -5.88 -32.49
CA ASP A 290 -2.09 -6.77 -33.58
C ASP A 290 -2.50 -8.15 -33.02
N PHE A 291 -3.35 -8.84 -33.78
CA PHE A 291 -3.70 -10.25 -33.55
C PHE A 291 -3.23 -11.05 -34.76
N GLN A 292 -2.54 -12.17 -34.52
CA GLN A 292 -2.10 -13.07 -35.58
C GLN A 292 -2.30 -14.53 -35.16
N LEU A 293 -2.74 -15.36 -36.10
CA LEU A 293 -2.72 -16.82 -35.95
C LEU A 293 -1.32 -17.35 -36.25
N GLY A 294 -0.83 -18.29 -35.44
CA GLY A 294 0.37 -19.08 -35.79
C GLY A 294 1.69 -18.31 -35.76
N ARG A 295 1.86 -17.37 -34.81
CA ARG A 295 3.19 -16.76 -34.54
C ARG A 295 4.24 -17.83 -34.23
N ALA A 296 5.51 -17.48 -34.40
CA ALA A 296 6.63 -18.40 -34.18
C ALA A 296 6.56 -19.05 -32.79
N GLY A 297 6.55 -20.39 -32.75
CA GLY A 297 6.40 -21.17 -31.50
C GLY A 297 4.94 -21.52 -31.11
N ARG A 298 3.93 -21.01 -31.82
CA ARG A 298 2.50 -21.31 -31.63
C ARG A 298 1.96 -22.28 -32.68
N LYS A 299 0.77 -22.84 -32.46
CA LYS A 299 0.06 -23.63 -33.48
C LYS A 299 -0.51 -22.70 -34.57
N ALA A 300 -0.61 -23.19 -35.80
CA ALA A 300 -1.14 -22.39 -36.93
C ALA A 300 -2.58 -21.86 -36.74
N THR A 301 -3.37 -22.44 -35.83
CA THR A 301 -4.73 -22.01 -35.48
C THR A 301 -4.82 -21.31 -34.11
N GLU A 302 -3.69 -21.04 -33.48
CA GLU A 302 -3.59 -20.39 -32.17
C GLU A 302 -3.33 -18.90 -32.38
N GLY A 303 -4.30 -18.07 -31.98
CA GLY A 303 -4.26 -16.62 -32.14
C GLY A 303 -3.65 -15.92 -30.95
N THR A 304 -2.69 -15.03 -31.19
CA THR A 304 -2.01 -14.27 -30.14
C THR A 304 -1.88 -12.79 -30.44
N PHE A 305 -2.03 -12.01 -29.38
CA PHE A 305 -1.92 -10.56 -29.34
C PHE A 305 -0.48 -10.13 -29.05
N LEU A 306 -0.05 -9.01 -29.64
CA LEU A 306 1.23 -8.37 -29.35
C LEU A 306 1.08 -6.84 -29.53
N PRO A 307 1.84 -5.98 -28.80
CA PRO A 307 1.94 -4.57 -29.15
C PRO A 307 2.68 -4.42 -30.49
N THR A 308 2.22 -3.51 -31.34
CA THR A 308 2.86 -3.20 -32.63
C THR A 308 3.97 -2.17 -32.50
N ASP A 309 3.84 -1.25 -31.53
CA ASP A 309 4.83 -0.20 -31.26
C ASP A 309 6.14 -0.81 -30.72
N PRO A 310 7.31 -0.56 -31.34
CA PRO A 310 8.58 -1.15 -30.93
C PRO A 310 9.04 -0.77 -29.52
N LEU A 311 8.69 0.43 -29.04
CA LEU A 311 9.08 0.92 -27.71
C LEU A 311 8.20 0.26 -26.64
N VAL A 312 6.89 0.16 -26.90
CA VAL A 312 5.95 -0.56 -26.04
C VAL A 312 6.26 -2.07 -26.01
N ALA A 313 6.58 -2.67 -27.16
CA ALA A 313 6.81 -4.11 -27.31
C ALA A 313 8.13 -4.62 -26.72
N GLN A 314 9.05 -3.76 -26.29
CA GLN A 314 10.41 -4.17 -25.89
C GLN A 314 10.41 -5.19 -24.74
N GLY A 315 10.79 -6.45 -25.03
CA GLY A 315 10.79 -7.54 -24.07
C GLY A 315 9.40 -8.14 -23.76
N GLN A 316 8.33 -7.66 -24.41
CA GLN A 316 7.03 -8.30 -24.38
C GLN A 316 7.04 -9.56 -25.25
N GLN A 317 6.35 -10.61 -24.82
CA GLN A 317 6.07 -11.80 -25.63
C GLN A 317 4.59 -11.84 -26.02
N ASP A 318 4.25 -12.67 -27.01
CA ASP A 318 2.88 -12.79 -27.50
C ASP A 318 1.95 -13.44 -26.44
N ALA A 319 0.69 -13.00 -26.41
CA ALA A 319 -0.26 -13.43 -25.38
C ALA A 319 -1.57 -13.98 -25.97
N LEU A 320 -2.09 -15.02 -25.34
CA LEU A 320 -3.43 -15.57 -25.63
C LEU A 320 -4.57 -14.75 -25.01
N ASN A 321 -4.25 -13.87 -24.05
CA ASN A 321 -5.21 -13.01 -23.37
C ASN A 321 -4.90 -11.56 -23.74
N PRO A 322 -5.80 -10.85 -24.46
CA PRO A 322 -5.56 -9.47 -24.89
C PRO A 322 -5.37 -8.52 -23.71
N ASN A 323 -5.94 -8.85 -22.53
CA ASN A 323 -5.78 -8.05 -21.32
C ASN A 323 -4.32 -7.97 -20.81
N ILE A 324 -3.45 -8.92 -21.18
CA ILE A 324 -2.02 -8.82 -20.87
C ILE A 324 -1.38 -7.73 -21.74
N ILE A 325 -1.81 -7.63 -23.00
CA ILE A 325 -1.29 -6.69 -23.98
C ILE A 325 -1.84 -5.28 -23.75
N THR A 326 -3.14 -5.12 -23.42
CA THR A 326 -3.71 -3.80 -23.09
C THR A 326 -3.11 -3.22 -21.80
N ASN A 327 -2.89 -4.03 -20.76
CA ASN A 327 -2.13 -3.60 -19.58
C ASN A 327 -0.74 -3.11 -19.99
N ARG A 328 0.04 -3.95 -20.69
CA ARG A 328 1.38 -3.59 -21.16
C ARG A 328 1.39 -2.29 -21.97
N ILE A 329 0.43 -2.09 -22.87
CA ILE A 329 0.33 -0.87 -23.68
C ILE A 329 0.11 0.36 -22.80
N CYS A 330 -0.90 0.35 -21.93
CA CYS A 330 -1.19 1.51 -21.09
C CYS A 330 -0.09 1.79 -20.07
N ASP A 331 0.56 0.77 -19.52
CA ASP A 331 1.68 0.92 -18.59
C ASP A 331 2.87 1.64 -19.26
N GLN A 332 3.14 1.34 -20.54
CA GLN A 332 4.25 1.98 -21.26
C GLN A 332 3.97 3.44 -21.66
N LEU A 333 2.70 3.86 -21.75
CA LEU A 333 2.32 5.24 -22.08
C LEU A 333 2.95 6.27 -21.11
N ILE A 334 2.90 6.00 -19.81
CA ILE A 334 3.56 6.85 -18.80
C ILE A 334 5.07 6.59 -18.76
N ASN A 335 5.48 5.32 -18.79
CA ASN A 335 6.86 4.94 -18.44
C ASN A 335 7.91 5.23 -19.52
N VAL A 336 7.55 5.17 -20.81
CA VAL A 336 8.50 5.31 -21.93
C VAL A 336 7.99 6.18 -23.08
N CYS A 337 6.66 6.30 -23.24
CA CYS A 337 6.09 7.06 -24.34
C CYS A 337 6.00 8.58 -24.09
N GLU A 338 6.11 9.04 -22.84
CA GLU A 338 5.87 10.45 -22.46
C GLU A 338 4.46 10.94 -22.87
N ALA A 339 3.46 10.06 -22.78
CA ALA A 339 2.07 10.38 -23.08
C ALA A 339 1.44 11.28 -22.01
N ASN A 340 0.43 12.07 -22.39
CA ASN A 340 -0.32 12.92 -21.45
C ASN A 340 -1.41 12.14 -20.69
N ASP A 341 -1.90 12.73 -19.60
CA ASP A 341 -2.93 12.12 -18.75
C ASP A 341 -4.22 11.76 -19.52
N ALA A 342 -4.57 12.55 -20.55
CA ALA A 342 -5.73 12.30 -21.41
C ALA A 342 -5.58 11.00 -22.22
N ALA A 343 -4.40 10.78 -22.82
CA ALA A 343 -4.05 9.55 -23.53
C ALA A 343 -3.98 8.34 -22.60
N HIS A 344 -3.42 8.50 -21.40
CA HIS A 344 -3.39 7.42 -20.43
C HIS A 344 -4.80 7.04 -19.95
N GLN A 345 -5.66 8.02 -19.63
CA GLN A 345 -7.05 7.77 -19.26
C GLN A 345 -7.83 7.08 -20.40
N GLN A 346 -7.69 7.56 -21.64
CA GLN A 346 -8.31 6.93 -22.80
C GLN A 346 -7.84 5.48 -22.99
N CYS A 347 -6.57 5.17 -22.68
CA CYS A 347 -6.06 3.80 -22.66
C CYS A 347 -6.67 2.94 -21.56
N LEU A 348 -6.82 3.48 -20.34
CA LEU A 348 -7.50 2.77 -19.25
C LEU A 348 -8.98 2.50 -19.55
N ASP A 349 -9.68 3.45 -20.16
CA ASP A 349 -11.08 3.31 -20.58
C ASP A 349 -11.22 2.25 -21.70
N ALA A 350 -10.31 2.27 -22.69
CA ALA A 350 -10.25 1.25 -23.74
C ALA A 350 -9.95 -0.14 -23.16
N LYS A 351 -9.00 -0.23 -22.23
CA LYS A 351 -8.68 -1.47 -21.50
C LYS A 351 -9.87 -2.01 -20.71
N ALA A 352 -10.61 -1.14 -20.02
CA ALA A 352 -11.80 -1.53 -19.27
C ALA A 352 -12.91 -2.10 -20.19
N GLN A 353 -13.12 -1.52 -21.38
CA GLN A 353 -14.05 -2.05 -22.37
C GLN A 353 -13.63 -3.43 -22.91
N ILE A 354 -12.35 -3.62 -23.22
CA ILE A 354 -11.83 -4.94 -23.63
C ILE A 354 -12.01 -5.98 -22.53
N LEU A 355 -11.70 -5.64 -21.28
CA LEU A 355 -11.89 -6.53 -20.13
C LEU A 355 -13.36 -6.92 -19.96
N ALA A 356 -14.27 -5.95 -20.03
CA ALA A 356 -15.72 -6.17 -19.89
C ALA A 356 -16.31 -7.00 -21.05
N SER A 357 -15.73 -6.94 -22.25
CA SER A 357 -16.19 -7.73 -23.40
C SER A 357 -15.99 -9.25 -23.22
N GLY A 358 -14.95 -9.64 -22.45
CA GLY A 358 -14.51 -11.03 -22.33
C GLY A 358 -13.97 -11.66 -23.63
N ASP A 359 -13.95 -10.92 -24.75
CA ASP A 359 -13.55 -11.43 -26.06
C ASP A 359 -12.02 -11.66 -26.13
N LYS A 360 -11.64 -12.61 -26.99
CA LYS A 360 -10.26 -13.00 -27.31
C LYS A 360 -10.07 -13.23 -28.83
N SER A 361 -11.04 -12.80 -29.64
CA SER A 361 -10.98 -12.83 -31.09
C SER A 361 -10.14 -11.68 -31.67
N GLU A 362 -9.88 -11.72 -32.96
CA GLU A 362 -9.24 -10.65 -33.73
C GLU A 362 -9.92 -9.28 -33.54
N ALA A 363 -11.25 -9.26 -33.33
CA ALA A 363 -12.03 -8.04 -33.16
C ALA A 363 -11.60 -7.20 -31.94
N VAL A 364 -10.95 -7.82 -30.95
CA VAL A 364 -10.38 -7.11 -29.79
C VAL A 364 -9.29 -6.13 -30.21
N ALA A 365 -8.42 -6.52 -31.14
CA ALA A 365 -7.34 -5.66 -31.62
C ALA A 365 -7.92 -4.44 -32.35
N THR A 366 -8.87 -4.66 -33.25
CA THR A 366 -9.61 -3.59 -33.95
C THR A 366 -10.33 -2.66 -32.97
N THR A 367 -11.03 -3.22 -31.98
CA THR A 367 -11.81 -2.46 -31.00
C THR A 367 -10.91 -1.59 -30.14
N PHE A 368 -9.81 -2.14 -29.61
CA PHE A 368 -8.87 -1.39 -28.79
C PHE A 368 -8.18 -0.27 -29.57
N ASN A 369 -7.67 -0.56 -30.76
CA ASN A 369 -6.99 0.44 -31.60
C ASN A 369 -7.95 1.60 -31.96
N GLY A 370 -9.19 1.26 -32.36
CA GLY A 370 -10.21 2.25 -32.68
C GLY A 370 -10.65 3.11 -31.48
N LEU A 371 -10.68 2.54 -30.27
CA LEU A 371 -10.92 3.29 -29.03
C LEU A 371 -9.79 4.28 -28.69
N LEU A 372 -8.58 4.07 -29.21
CA LEU A 372 -7.45 4.99 -29.11
C LEU A 372 -7.33 5.95 -30.31
N GLY A 373 -8.15 5.75 -31.35
CA GLY A 373 -8.18 6.61 -32.55
C GLY A 373 -7.23 6.17 -33.68
N PHE A 374 -6.85 4.89 -33.72
CA PHE A 374 -5.95 4.30 -34.74
C PHE A 374 -6.66 3.25 -35.62
#